data_AF-A0A1Q4VIK2-F1
#
_entry.id   AF-A0A1Q4VIK2-F1
#
_cell.length_a   1.000
_cell.length_b   1.000
_cell.length_c   1.000
_cell.angle_alpha   90.00
_cell.angle_beta   90.00
_cell.angle_gamma   90.00
#
_symmetry.space_group_name_H-M   'P 1'
#
loop_
_entity.id
_entity.type
_entity.pdbx_description
1 polymer ?
#
loop_
_entity_poly.entity_id
_entity_poly.type
_entity_poly.pdbx_seq_one_letter_code
_entity_poly.pdbx_strand_id
1 'polypeptide(L)'
;MRAILATSIAVTCTAALALPLALPAGATAAGPAGTPAAGTSAGTSATGTSHAPQAGRSAPDGRSARAVPPGIPGSTRSLPLRALRTSDRSAAPGAQGLSAHGVAPFSLVGVVWDDPAAELHGHVQVRSRPVGGTGWSGWQDIQAHDDDAPDPHSAERRGGSVRGSTAPLWVGASDAVELRVAPERDGSSRAAARRALPAGMRLELVDPGRDTSQVRAARTGEQPSGEGRPKPPRNSTQTVGSALGSLLGIFRLPALNRPASPGDDFDDDPTPRPTAPTKPRPTTGPRSHIGPRPAIVTRAGWGADEKLRERKFAYTKRVRAAFVHHSATGNNYRCAQAPSVLRGIYRYHVKSSGWRDMGYNFLIDKCGTIYEGRAGGVAKPVMGAHTRGFNGNSMGIAVLGSFENANPSAASVNAVAKLTAWKLGLYGVDPRATTSLVSGGGNRFKKGSRAKLHAISGHRDGFNTQCPGDRLYRKLSTARSTAARLQGR
;
A
#
# COMPACT_ATOMS: atom_id res chain seq x y z
N MET A 1 -10.28 -32.21 -41.09
CA MET A 1 -9.94 -33.56 -40.59
C MET A 1 -8.75 -33.40 -39.65
N ARG A 2 -8.72 -33.63 -38.34
CA ARG A 2 -9.55 -34.34 -37.33
C ARG A 2 -9.37 -33.54 -36.02
N ALA A 3 -10.42 -33.05 -35.37
CA ALA A 3 -11.30 -33.72 -34.38
C ALA A 3 -10.95 -33.27 -32.95
N ILE A 4 -11.90 -32.54 -32.37
CA ILE A 4 -12.01 -32.08 -30.99
C ILE A 4 -12.35 -33.27 -30.10
N LEU A 5 -11.71 -33.39 -28.93
CA LEU A 5 -12.18 -34.25 -27.84
C LEU A 5 -12.21 -33.43 -26.56
N ALA A 6 -13.42 -33.00 -26.21
CA ALA A 6 -13.81 -32.60 -24.87
C ALA A 6 -14.17 -33.86 -24.09
N THR A 7 -13.66 -33.99 -22.86
CA THR A 7 -14.20 -34.94 -21.89
C THR A 7 -14.42 -34.23 -20.56
N SER A 8 -15.71 -34.02 -20.29
CA SER A 8 -16.28 -33.63 -19.03
C SER A 8 -16.33 -34.84 -18.10
N ILE A 9 -15.83 -34.72 -16.87
CA ILE A 9 -16.25 -35.60 -15.77
C ILE A 9 -16.60 -34.70 -14.59
N ALA A 10 -17.90 -34.51 -14.41
CA ALA A 10 -18.50 -34.02 -13.19
C ALA A 10 -18.59 -35.18 -12.20
N VAL A 11 -18.07 -34.99 -10.98
CA VAL A 11 -18.40 -35.83 -9.83
C VAL A 11 -18.99 -34.91 -8.77
N THR A 12 -20.30 -34.98 -8.65
CA THR A 12 -21.10 -34.44 -7.55
C THR A 12 -21.03 -35.40 -6.36
N CYS A 13 -20.39 -34.99 -5.27
CA CYS A 13 -20.59 -35.60 -3.96
C CYS A 13 -21.23 -34.56 -3.02
N THR A 14 -22.55 -34.66 -2.89
CA THR A 14 -23.36 -34.03 -1.85
C THR A 14 -23.16 -34.77 -0.53
N ALA A 15 -22.62 -34.08 0.48
CA ALA A 15 -22.75 -34.48 1.87
C ALA A 15 -23.36 -33.30 2.64
N ALA A 16 -24.66 -33.43 2.94
CA ALA A 16 -25.39 -32.53 3.81
C ALA A 16 -25.08 -32.89 5.27
N LEU A 17 -24.56 -31.93 6.04
CA LEU A 17 -24.50 -32.00 7.50
C LEU A 17 -25.25 -30.78 8.03
N ALA A 18 -26.48 -31.04 8.44
CA ALA A 18 -27.34 -30.13 9.19
C ALA A 18 -27.05 -30.30 10.69
N LEU A 19 -26.85 -29.20 11.42
CA LEU A 19 -27.00 -29.06 12.88
C LEU A 19 -26.86 -27.57 13.26
N PRO A 20 -27.44 -27.11 14.39
CA PRO A 20 -28.48 -26.09 14.37
C PRO A 20 -28.03 -24.75 14.96
N LEU A 21 -28.77 -23.71 14.58
CA LEU A 21 -28.77 -22.39 15.20
C LEU A 21 -29.29 -22.48 16.63
N ALA A 22 -28.50 -22.02 17.60
CA ALA A 22 -28.97 -21.70 18.95
C ALA A 22 -28.65 -20.22 19.24
N LEU A 23 -29.71 -19.42 19.34
CA LEU A 23 -29.73 -18.08 19.91
C LEU A 23 -29.80 -18.19 21.45
N PRO A 24 -29.23 -17.27 22.24
CA PRO A 24 -29.69 -17.04 23.60
C PRO A 24 -30.60 -15.82 23.63
N ALA A 25 -31.91 -16.07 23.78
CA ALA A 25 -32.87 -15.11 24.31
C ALA A 25 -33.06 -15.40 25.80
N GLY A 26 -33.18 -14.34 26.61
CA GLY A 26 -33.26 -14.43 28.05
C GLY A 26 -34.62 -14.87 28.60
N ALA A 27 -34.60 -15.20 29.89
CA ALA A 27 -35.71 -15.17 30.86
C ALA A 27 -35.01 -15.21 32.24
N THR A 28 -35.12 -14.27 33.19
CA THR A 28 -36.26 -13.72 33.95
C THR A 28 -37.31 -14.74 34.38
N ALA A 29 -37.21 -15.16 35.64
CA ALA A 29 -38.27 -15.40 36.63
C ALA A 29 -37.59 -16.09 37.84
N ALA A 30 -37.96 -15.93 39.10
CA ALA A 30 -38.80 -15.02 39.87
C ALA A 30 -38.49 -15.39 41.34
N GLY A 31 -38.62 -14.45 42.29
CA GLY A 31 -38.52 -14.76 43.72
C GLY A 31 -39.67 -15.67 44.20
N PRO A 32 -39.77 -15.94 45.52
CA PRO A 32 -40.31 -14.89 46.38
C PRO A 32 -39.79 -14.80 47.84
N ALA A 33 -39.93 -13.56 48.34
CA ALA A 33 -40.47 -13.14 49.64
C ALA A 33 -39.67 -13.31 50.95
N GLY A 34 -39.55 -12.18 51.66
CA GLY A 34 -39.16 -12.09 53.07
C GLY A 34 -38.60 -10.70 53.43
N THR A 35 -39.49 -9.75 53.72
CA THR A 35 -39.28 -8.31 53.94
C THR A 35 -38.80 -7.97 55.39
N PRO A 36 -38.67 -6.70 55.83
CA PRO A 36 -37.38 -6.04 56.10
C PRO A 36 -37.17 -5.63 57.59
N ALA A 37 -35.98 -5.15 57.94
CA ALA A 37 -35.82 -4.22 59.06
C ALA A 37 -34.58 -3.33 58.86
N ALA A 38 -34.81 -2.01 58.92
CA ALA A 38 -33.79 -0.98 58.96
C ALA A 38 -33.27 -0.80 60.40
N GLY A 39 -32.00 -0.38 60.54
CA GLY A 39 -31.41 0.00 61.82
C GLY A 39 -30.03 0.62 61.64
N THR A 40 -30.00 1.94 61.63
CA THR A 40 -28.82 2.82 61.76
C THR A 40 -28.12 2.66 63.11
N SER A 41 -26.78 2.68 63.14
CA SER A 41 -25.99 3.55 64.03
C SER A 41 -24.48 3.30 63.92
N ALA A 42 -23.72 4.40 63.95
CA ALA A 42 -22.27 4.48 64.02
C ALA A 42 -21.70 3.95 65.35
N GLY A 43 -20.41 3.59 65.36
CA GLY A 43 -19.68 3.25 66.58
C GLY A 43 -18.22 2.89 66.33
N THR A 44 -17.34 3.84 66.63
CA THR A 44 -15.87 3.79 66.68
C THR A 44 -15.35 2.67 67.59
N SER A 45 -14.20 2.06 67.26
CA SER A 45 -13.00 1.92 68.12
C SER A 45 -12.09 0.74 67.74
N ALA A 46 -10.79 1.00 67.85
CA ALA A 46 -9.68 0.11 67.57
C ALA A 46 -9.22 -0.67 68.82
N THR A 47 -8.74 -1.89 68.61
CA THR A 47 -7.73 -2.71 69.35
C THR A 47 -7.84 -4.13 68.77
N GLY A 48 -6.84 -4.95 68.44
CA GLY A 48 -5.44 -5.06 68.81
C GLY A 48 -5.15 -6.57 69.03
N THR A 49 -4.23 -7.16 68.24
CA THR A 49 -3.61 -8.52 68.38
C THR A 49 -4.55 -9.73 68.15
N SER A 50 -4.17 -10.89 67.57
CA SER A 50 -2.90 -11.64 67.50
C SER A 50 -2.88 -12.67 66.34
N HIS A 51 -1.67 -13.14 66.00
CA HIS A 51 -1.30 -14.13 64.98
C HIS A 51 -2.04 -15.50 64.99
N ALA A 52 -2.25 -16.08 63.79
CA ALA A 52 -1.84 -17.45 63.40
C ALA A 52 -1.97 -17.66 61.86
N PRO A 53 -1.08 -18.43 61.19
CA PRO A 53 -1.00 -18.50 59.74
C PRO A 53 -1.77 -19.69 59.15
N GLN A 54 -2.43 -19.52 58.00
CA GLN A 54 -2.90 -20.65 57.19
C GLN A 54 -2.64 -20.45 55.69
N ALA A 55 -1.68 -21.25 55.22
CA ALA A 55 -1.52 -21.91 53.93
C ALA A 55 -2.42 -21.47 52.75
N GLY A 56 -1.77 -20.85 51.76
CA GLY A 56 -1.62 -21.42 50.42
C GLY A 56 -2.89 -21.71 49.61
N ARG A 57 -3.39 -20.70 48.91
CA ARG A 57 -4.04 -20.90 47.60
C ARG A 57 -3.32 -20.05 46.57
N SER A 58 -2.43 -20.69 45.82
CA SER A 58 -1.74 -20.11 44.67
C SER A 58 -2.76 -19.70 43.61
N ALA A 59 -3.00 -18.40 43.50
CA ALA A 59 -3.63 -17.81 42.33
C ALA A 59 -2.69 -18.00 41.12
N PRO A 60 -3.22 -18.25 39.91
CA PRO A 60 -2.38 -18.45 38.74
C PRO A 60 -1.58 -17.17 38.44
N ASP A 61 -0.30 -17.33 38.15
CA ASP A 61 0.64 -16.28 37.80
C ASP A 61 0.03 -15.28 36.81
N GLY A 62 -0.37 -14.13 37.35
CA GLY A 62 -0.61 -12.94 36.55
C GLY A 62 0.71 -12.52 35.92
N ARG A 63 1.00 -13.02 34.72
CA ARG A 63 2.04 -12.44 33.85
C ARG A 63 1.69 -10.96 33.72
N SER A 64 2.42 -10.13 34.46
CA SER A 64 2.42 -8.68 34.31
C SER A 64 2.41 -8.38 32.81
N ALA A 65 1.30 -7.82 32.33
CA ALA A 65 1.19 -7.38 30.96
C ALA A 65 2.21 -6.26 30.80
N ARG A 66 3.41 -6.61 30.32
CA ARG A 66 4.51 -5.68 30.13
C ARG A 66 3.96 -4.49 29.33
N ALA A 67 3.99 -3.31 29.96
CA ALA A 67 3.42 -2.11 29.37
C ALA A 67 3.96 -1.92 27.95
N VAL A 68 3.05 -1.75 26.98
CA VAL A 68 3.43 -1.52 25.59
C VAL A 68 4.15 -0.17 25.51
N PRO A 69 5.38 -0.10 24.97
CA PRO A 69 6.12 1.15 24.91
C PRO A 69 5.38 2.16 24.00
N PRO A 70 5.36 3.46 24.36
CA PRO A 70 4.73 4.49 23.53
C PRO A 70 5.40 4.57 22.15
N GLY A 71 4.60 4.77 21.11
CA GLY A 71 5.07 4.88 19.73
C GLY A 71 5.43 6.32 19.33
N ILE A 72 6.39 6.45 18.41
CA ILE A 72 6.71 7.73 17.75
C ILE A 72 5.95 7.76 16.42
N PRO A 73 5.03 8.72 16.19
CA PRO A 73 4.32 8.83 14.92
C PRO A 73 5.29 8.99 13.74
N GLY A 74 5.02 8.29 12.65
CA GLY A 74 5.90 8.34 11.48
C GLY A 74 7.24 7.66 11.70
N SER A 75 7.31 6.61 12.53
CA SER A 75 8.53 5.85 12.77
C SER A 75 8.58 4.54 12.00
N THR A 76 9.79 4.01 11.85
CA THR A 76 10.05 2.66 11.34
C THR A 76 10.87 1.93 12.40
N ARG A 77 10.46 0.71 12.75
CA ARG A 77 11.20 -0.15 13.68
C ARG A 77 11.55 -1.47 13.00
N SER A 78 12.84 -1.76 12.98
CA SER A 78 13.40 -3.01 12.48
C SER A 78 13.63 -3.99 13.63
N LEU A 79 13.08 -5.21 13.51
CA LEU A 79 13.28 -6.30 14.47
C LEU A 79 13.96 -7.48 13.77
N PRO A 80 15.14 -7.94 14.22
CA PRO A 80 15.83 -9.05 13.57
C PRO A 80 15.05 -10.35 13.74
N LEU A 81 14.91 -11.12 12.65
CA LEU A 81 14.32 -12.45 12.71
C LEU A 81 15.33 -13.45 13.26
N ARG A 82 14.85 -14.40 14.06
CA ARG A 82 15.67 -15.47 14.63
C ARG A 82 15.09 -16.83 14.27
N ALA A 83 15.90 -17.87 14.32
CA ALA A 83 15.40 -19.23 14.18
C ALA A 83 14.29 -19.50 15.21
N LEU A 84 13.13 -19.95 14.73
CA LEU A 84 12.04 -20.37 15.60
C LEU A 84 12.35 -21.77 16.14
N ARG A 85 12.07 -21.99 17.43
CA ARG A 85 12.35 -23.29 18.06
C ARG A 85 11.29 -24.30 17.62
N THR A 86 11.69 -25.55 17.42
CA THR A 86 10.78 -26.63 17.02
C THR A 86 9.69 -26.94 18.05
N SER A 87 9.87 -26.51 19.31
CA SER A 87 8.86 -26.58 20.37
C SER A 87 7.73 -25.56 20.20
N ASP A 88 7.91 -24.53 19.38
CA ASP A 88 6.81 -23.70 18.90
C ASP A 88 6.02 -24.58 17.93
N ARG A 89 4.88 -25.14 18.39
CA ARG A 89 4.05 -26.16 17.71
C ARG A 89 3.59 -25.82 16.26
N SER A 90 4.04 -24.69 15.72
CA SER A 90 3.68 -24.12 14.41
C SER A 90 4.89 -23.73 13.54
N ALA A 91 6.13 -24.00 13.97
CA ALA A 91 7.35 -23.63 13.24
C ALA A 91 7.87 -24.79 12.37
N ALA A 92 7.95 -24.56 11.05
CA ALA A 92 8.62 -25.49 10.15
C ALA A 92 10.13 -25.55 10.46
N PRO A 93 10.81 -26.71 10.30
CA PRO A 93 12.25 -26.78 10.39
C PRO A 93 12.93 -25.74 9.49
N GLY A 94 13.89 -24.99 10.02
CA GLY A 94 14.57 -23.90 9.30
C GLY A 94 13.77 -22.58 9.24
N ALA A 95 12.60 -22.50 9.87
CA ALA A 95 11.84 -21.27 9.91
C ALA A 95 12.52 -20.20 10.78
N GLN A 96 12.42 -18.95 10.33
CA GLN A 96 12.83 -17.78 11.09
C GLN A 96 11.61 -16.91 11.41
N GLY A 97 11.66 -16.11 12.48
CA GLY A 97 10.53 -15.29 12.85
C GLY A 97 10.68 -14.57 14.18
N LEU A 98 9.53 -14.16 14.71
CA LEU A 98 9.34 -13.48 15.98
C LEU A 98 8.11 -14.08 16.67
N SER A 99 8.31 -14.61 17.88
CA SER A 99 7.21 -15.06 18.73
C SER A 99 6.32 -13.89 19.15
N ALA A 100 5.06 -14.17 19.50
CA ALA A 100 4.09 -13.14 19.88
C ALA A 100 4.57 -12.27 21.05
N HIS A 101 4.64 -10.96 20.83
CA HIS A 101 4.93 -9.98 21.89
C HIS A 101 4.37 -8.60 21.57
N GLY A 102 4.19 -7.80 22.62
CA GLY A 102 3.77 -6.40 22.50
C GLY A 102 4.89 -5.50 21.97
N VAL A 103 4.54 -4.59 21.09
CA VAL A 103 5.43 -3.62 20.42
C VAL A 103 4.75 -2.26 20.39
N ALA A 104 5.53 -1.20 20.17
CA ALA A 104 4.91 0.11 19.99
C ALA A 104 3.97 0.12 18.77
N PRO A 105 2.95 0.99 18.75
CA PRO A 105 1.97 1.05 17.68
C PRO A 105 2.58 1.11 16.27
N PHE A 106 1.97 0.37 15.35
CA PHE A 106 2.32 0.33 13.93
C PHE A 106 1.04 0.11 13.10
N SER A 107 1.12 0.24 11.77
CA SER A 107 -0.03 -0.08 10.90
C SER A 107 0.32 -0.81 9.61
N LEU A 108 1.59 -0.88 9.27
CA LEU A 108 2.09 -1.58 8.10
C LEU A 108 3.30 -2.42 8.48
N VAL A 109 3.41 -3.60 7.88
CA VAL A 109 4.50 -4.54 8.10
C VAL A 109 5.14 -4.97 6.79
N GLY A 110 6.41 -5.32 6.83
CA GLY A 110 7.11 -5.98 5.73
C GLY A 110 8.35 -6.70 6.24
N VAL A 111 9.00 -7.47 5.38
CA VAL A 111 10.27 -8.14 5.71
C VAL A 111 11.33 -7.69 4.74
N VAL A 112 12.51 -7.33 5.28
CA VAL A 112 13.68 -6.93 4.50
C VAL A 112 14.89 -7.82 4.80
N TRP A 113 15.85 -7.89 3.88
CA TRP A 113 17.10 -8.64 4.04
C TRP A 113 18.28 -7.93 3.40
N ASP A 114 19.50 -8.35 3.76
CA ASP A 114 20.72 -7.57 3.50
C ASP A 114 21.08 -7.50 2.01
N ASP A 115 21.02 -8.64 1.30
CA ASP A 115 21.37 -8.69 -0.13
C ASP A 115 20.12 -8.46 -1.02
N PRO A 116 19.99 -7.30 -1.68
CA PRO A 116 18.88 -7.02 -2.59
C PRO A 116 18.92 -7.82 -3.90
N ALA A 117 19.90 -8.69 -4.11
CA ALA A 117 19.93 -9.64 -5.22
C ALA A 117 19.50 -11.06 -4.81
N ALA A 118 19.44 -11.36 -3.51
CA ALA A 118 18.97 -12.65 -3.02
C ALA A 118 17.43 -12.73 -3.13
N GLU A 119 16.92 -13.79 -3.74
CA GLU A 119 15.49 -14.08 -3.81
C GLU A 119 15.01 -14.76 -2.53
N LEU A 120 13.83 -14.36 -2.03
CA LEU A 120 13.19 -15.02 -0.90
C LEU A 120 12.32 -16.19 -1.38
N HIS A 121 12.86 -17.41 -1.27
CA HIS A 121 12.11 -18.65 -1.48
C HIS A 121 11.49 -19.15 -0.18
N GLY A 122 10.42 -18.48 0.26
CA GLY A 122 9.78 -18.78 1.53
C GLY A 122 8.38 -18.20 1.65
N HIS A 123 7.56 -18.85 2.47
CA HIS A 123 6.24 -18.36 2.85
C HIS A 123 6.36 -17.46 4.08
N VAL A 124 6.07 -16.16 3.90
CA VAL A 124 6.07 -15.17 4.98
C VAL A 124 4.65 -15.01 5.48
N GLN A 125 4.44 -15.21 6.78
CA GLN A 125 3.14 -15.05 7.41
C GLN A 125 3.24 -14.19 8.66
N VAL A 126 2.24 -13.35 8.86
CA VAL A 126 2.14 -12.44 10.00
C VAL A 126 0.76 -12.51 10.62
N ARG A 127 0.69 -12.32 11.94
CA ARG A 127 -0.55 -11.94 12.62
C ARG A 127 -0.26 -10.79 13.57
N SER A 128 -1.29 -9.99 13.83
CA SER A 128 -1.16 -8.83 14.70
C SER A 128 -2.35 -8.70 15.64
N ARG A 129 -2.16 -7.95 16.72
CA ARG A 129 -3.22 -7.59 17.66
C ARG A 129 -3.53 -6.10 17.51
N PRO A 130 -4.80 -5.71 17.29
CA PRO A 130 -5.20 -4.32 17.23
C PRO A 130 -4.92 -3.58 18.55
N VAL A 131 -4.61 -2.28 18.46
CA VAL A 131 -4.43 -1.41 19.63
C VAL A 131 -5.68 -1.47 20.53
N GLY A 132 -5.48 -1.70 21.83
CA GLY A 132 -6.57 -1.78 22.81
C GLY A 132 -7.43 -3.04 22.74
N GLY A 133 -7.13 -3.97 21.83
CA GLY A 133 -7.77 -5.27 21.71
C GLY A 133 -6.99 -6.38 22.40
N THR A 134 -7.67 -7.49 22.66
CA THR A 134 -7.06 -8.74 23.19
C THR A 134 -6.97 -9.85 22.14
N GLY A 135 -7.78 -9.77 21.08
CA GLY A 135 -7.84 -10.77 20.01
C GLY A 135 -6.76 -10.59 18.94
N TRP A 136 -6.13 -11.69 18.53
CA TRP A 136 -5.21 -11.72 17.40
C TRP A 136 -5.97 -11.89 16.08
N SER A 137 -5.45 -11.30 15.00
CA SER A 137 -5.86 -11.67 13.66
C SER A 137 -5.56 -13.14 13.37
N GLY A 138 -6.22 -13.70 12.35
CA GLY A 138 -5.69 -14.89 11.67
C GLY A 138 -4.31 -14.62 11.08
N TRP A 139 -3.60 -15.69 10.71
CA TRP A 139 -2.37 -15.58 9.93
C TRP A 139 -2.69 -15.03 8.53
N GLN A 140 -1.88 -14.06 8.10
CA GLN A 140 -1.98 -13.42 6.79
C GLN A 140 -0.65 -13.60 6.06
N ASP A 141 -0.71 -13.94 4.77
CA ASP A 141 0.47 -14.04 3.93
C ASP A 141 0.98 -12.66 3.52
N ILE A 142 2.31 -12.51 3.51
CA ILE A 142 3.01 -11.37 2.91
C ILE A 142 3.65 -11.86 1.62
N GLN A 143 3.46 -11.13 0.52
CA GLN A 143 4.04 -11.52 -0.77
C GLN A 143 5.56 -11.36 -0.77
N ALA A 144 6.26 -12.48 -0.94
CA ALA A 144 7.70 -12.61 -0.76
C ALA A 144 8.55 -12.07 -1.92
N HIS A 145 7.95 -11.76 -3.08
CA HIS A 145 8.70 -11.43 -4.29
C HIS A 145 9.24 -9.98 -4.27
N ASP A 146 10.47 -9.80 -4.75
CA ASP A 146 11.21 -8.52 -4.89
C ASP A 146 11.02 -7.90 -6.29
N ASP A 147 9.86 -8.15 -6.91
CA ASP A 147 9.58 -7.82 -8.30
C ASP A 147 9.53 -6.30 -8.55
N ASP A 148 9.14 -5.54 -7.53
CA ASP A 148 9.30 -4.08 -7.48
C ASP A 148 10.67 -3.74 -6.89
N ALA A 149 11.58 -3.18 -7.71
CA ALA A 149 12.89 -2.74 -7.25
C ALA A 149 13.55 -1.74 -8.22
N PRO A 150 14.52 -0.94 -7.74
CA PRO A 150 15.49 -0.25 -8.59
C PRO A 150 16.22 -1.23 -9.53
N ASP A 151 16.40 -0.83 -10.80
CA ASP A 151 17.15 -1.65 -11.76
C ASP A 151 18.60 -1.83 -11.29
N PRO A 152 19.18 -3.06 -11.31
CA PRO A 152 20.49 -3.37 -10.71
C PRO A 152 21.66 -2.46 -11.11
N HIS A 153 21.63 -1.90 -12.33
CA HIS A 153 22.72 -1.07 -12.87
C HIS A 153 22.36 0.43 -12.99
N SER A 154 21.18 0.81 -12.50
CA SER A 154 20.71 2.19 -12.57
C SER A 154 21.31 3.06 -11.46
N ALA A 155 21.24 4.37 -11.63
CA ALA A 155 21.55 5.32 -10.57
C ALA A 155 20.63 5.13 -9.34
N GLU A 156 19.44 4.55 -9.54
CA GLU A 156 18.50 4.24 -8.46
C GLU A 156 19.03 3.20 -7.45
N ARG A 157 20.01 2.38 -7.86
CA ARG A 157 20.65 1.36 -7.03
C ARG A 157 21.98 1.81 -6.42
N ARG A 158 22.55 2.93 -6.88
CA ARG A 158 23.87 3.42 -6.45
C ARG A 158 23.74 4.14 -5.10
N GLY A 159 24.29 3.55 -4.04
CA GLY A 159 24.23 4.12 -2.68
C GLY A 159 24.38 3.10 -1.53
N GLY A 160 24.42 1.80 -1.82
CA GLY A 160 24.74 0.75 -0.82
C GLY A 160 23.67 0.50 0.24
N SER A 161 22.56 1.23 0.24
CA SER A 161 21.49 1.13 1.24
C SER A 161 20.29 0.29 0.81
N VAL A 162 20.24 -0.16 -0.46
CA VAL A 162 19.10 -0.93 -0.98
C VAL A 162 19.10 -2.32 -0.37
N ARG A 163 17.93 -2.73 0.13
CA ARG A 163 17.69 -4.05 0.71
C ARG A 163 16.71 -4.83 -0.16
N GLY A 164 16.80 -6.16 -0.09
CA GLY A 164 15.72 -6.99 -0.60
C GLY A 164 14.52 -6.84 0.33
N SER A 165 13.32 -6.85 -0.22
CA SER A 165 12.12 -6.58 0.55
C SER A 165 10.90 -7.27 -0.02
N THR A 166 10.00 -7.74 0.85
CA THR A 166 8.66 -8.18 0.47
C THR A 166 7.80 -6.98 0.08
N ALA A 167 6.66 -7.23 -0.58
CA ALA A 167 5.60 -6.23 -0.60
C ALA A 167 5.11 -5.95 0.83
N PRO A 168 4.73 -4.70 1.17
CA PRO A 168 4.23 -4.40 2.51
C PRO A 168 2.77 -4.85 2.69
N LEU A 169 2.37 -5.19 3.92
CA LEU A 169 1.01 -5.53 4.31
C LEU A 169 0.43 -4.49 5.27
N TRP A 170 -0.77 -3.98 4.97
CA TRP A 170 -1.52 -3.11 5.88
C TRP A 170 -2.29 -3.96 6.90
N VAL A 171 -1.99 -3.78 8.19
CA VAL A 171 -2.63 -4.53 9.28
C VAL A 171 -3.56 -3.67 10.14
N GLY A 172 -3.65 -2.37 9.86
CA GLY A 172 -4.37 -1.41 10.71
C GLY A 172 -3.61 -1.12 12.01
N ALA A 173 -4.17 -0.25 12.86
CA ALA A 173 -3.49 0.13 14.10
C ALA A 173 -3.33 -1.08 15.03
N SER A 174 -2.09 -1.53 15.21
CA SER A 174 -1.72 -2.74 15.96
C SER A 174 -0.61 -2.47 16.97
N ASP A 175 -0.61 -3.20 18.09
CA ASP A 175 0.35 -3.07 19.20
C ASP A 175 1.02 -4.39 19.61
N ALA A 176 0.76 -5.47 18.87
CA ALA A 176 1.49 -6.72 19.01
C ALA A 176 1.62 -7.40 17.64
N VAL A 177 2.67 -8.19 17.48
CA VAL A 177 2.99 -8.88 16.24
C VAL A 177 3.56 -10.26 16.52
N GLU A 178 3.30 -11.17 15.59
CA GLU A 178 3.99 -12.44 15.46
C GLU A 178 4.22 -12.69 13.97
N LEU A 179 5.42 -13.15 13.63
CA LEU A 179 5.82 -13.37 12.25
C LEU A 179 6.59 -14.68 12.12
N ARG A 180 6.34 -15.40 11.02
CA ARG A 180 7.09 -16.59 10.64
C ARG A 180 7.42 -16.56 9.15
N VAL A 181 8.62 -17.01 8.82
CA VAL A 181 9.12 -17.23 7.46
C VAL A 181 9.49 -18.70 7.37
N ALA A 182 8.68 -19.47 6.64
CA ALA A 182 8.93 -20.89 6.41
C ALA A 182 9.63 -21.05 5.05
N PRO A 183 10.84 -21.65 4.99
CA PRO A 183 11.52 -21.87 3.72
C PRO A 183 10.75 -22.84 2.82
N GLU A 184 10.75 -22.56 1.53
CA GLU A 184 10.25 -23.47 0.51
C GLU A 184 11.14 -24.72 0.39
N ARG A 185 10.58 -25.78 -0.18
CA ARG A 185 11.33 -27.01 -0.49
C ARG A 185 11.80 -27.00 -1.94
N ASP A 186 12.97 -27.59 -2.20
CA ASP A 186 13.46 -27.89 -3.54
C ASP A 186 12.72 -29.08 -4.14
N GLY A 187 11.45 -28.87 -4.46
CA GLY A 187 10.56 -29.87 -5.05
C GLY A 187 9.34 -30.20 -4.18
N SER A 188 8.47 -31.05 -4.71
CA SER A 188 7.19 -31.42 -4.08
C SER A 188 7.30 -32.51 -3.00
N SER A 189 8.43 -33.22 -2.94
CA SER A 189 8.66 -34.32 -1.99
C SER A 189 8.81 -33.81 -0.55
N ARG A 190 8.31 -34.58 0.42
CA ARG A 190 8.52 -34.29 1.86
C ARG A 190 9.97 -34.42 2.29
N ALA A 191 10.78 -35.18 1.56
CA ALA A 191 12.21 -35.39 1.81
C ALA A 191 13.10 -34.34 1.13
N ALA A 192 12.54 -33.48 0.27
CA ALA A 192 13.32 -32.45 -0.42
C ALA A 192 13.98 -31.48 0.57
N ALA A 193 15.22 -31.11 0.25
CA ALA A 193 15.95 -30.09 1.00
C ALA A 193 15.17 -28.77 0.98
N ARG A 194 15.33 -27.98 2.04
CA ARG A 194 14.74 -26.64 2.12
C ARG A 194 15.69 -25.63 1.54
N ARG A 195 15.16 -24.67 0.80
CA ARG A 195 15.91 -23.54 0.28
C ARG A 195 16.41 -22.68 1.45
N ALA A 196 17.62 -22.15 1.32
CA ALA A 196 18.16 -21.23 2.29
C ALA A 196 17.36 -19.91 2.26
N LEU A 197 17.05 -19.37 3.44
CA LEU A 197 16.48 -18.03 3.56
C LEU A 197 17.61 -16.98 3.43
N PRO A 198 17.32 -15.78 2.88
CA PRO A 198 18.29 -14.69 2.81
C PRO A 198 18.89 -14.32 4.17
N ALA A 199 20.14 -13.84 4.16
CA ALA A 199 20.81 -13.40 5.37
C ALA A 199 20.25 -12.05 5.88
N GLY A 200 20.29 -11.85 7.20
CA GLY A 200 19.96 -10.56 7.82
C GLY A 200 18.47 -10.19 7.77
N MET A 201 17.56 -11.17 7.69
CA MET A 201 16.14 -10.87 7.63
C MET A 201 15.66 -10.09 8.87
N ARG A 202 14.83 -9.07 8.63
CA ARG A 202 14.25 -8.20 9.64
C ARG A 202 12.78 -7.95 9.35
N LEU A 203 11.95 -7.97 10.38
CA LEU A 203 10.59 -7.44 10.32
C LEU A 203 10.64 -5.92 10.46
N GLU A 204 9.95 -5.23 9.57
CA GLU A 204 9.80 -3.79 9.55
C GLU A 204 8.39 -3.44 10.02
N LEU A 205 8.29 -2.73 11.13
CA LEU A 205 7.04 -2.19 11.66
C LEU A 205 6.99 -0.69 11.35
N VAL A 206 5.97 -0.27 10.60
CA VAL A 206 5.85 1.09 10.11
C VAL A 206 4.63 1.77 10.73
N ASP A 207 4.87 2.89 11.41
CA ASP A 207 3.84 3.86 11.79
C ASP A 207 3.72 4.91 10.66
N PRO A 208 2.54 5.07 10.03
CA PRO A 208 2.37 5.98 8.89
C PRO A 208 2.29 7.47 9.28
N GLY A 209 2.36 7.79 10.56
CA GLY A 209 2.17 9.13 11.09
C GLY A 209 0.70 9.56 11.13
N ARG A 210 0.46 10.67 11.81
CA ARG A 210 -0.89 11.24 12.00
C ARG A 210 -1.39 11.88 10.70
N ASP A 211 -2.70 11.79 10.47
CA ASP A 211 -3.35 12.61 9.45
C ASP A 211 -3.24 14.09 9.85
N THR A 212 -2.67 14.90 8.96
CA THR A 212 -2.67 16.35 9.11
C THR A 212 -4.04 16.93 8.74
N SER A 213 -4.30 18.19 9.11
CA SER A 213 -5.51 18.90 8.68
C SER A 213 -5.60 19.02 7.15
N GLN A 214 -4.46 19.16 6.46
CA GLN A 214 -4.40 19.19 5.00
C GLN A 214 -4.82 17.87 4.37
N VAL A 215 -4.40 16.73 4.94
CA VAL A 215 -4.84 15.41 4.49
C VAL A 215 -6.35 15.23 4.64
N ARG A 216 -6.92 15.76 5.73
CA ARG A 216 -8.38 15.74 5.93
C ARG A 216 -9.10 16.59 4.87
N ALA A 217 -8.62 17.80 4.60
CA ALA A 217 -9.19 18.70 3.60
C ALA A 217 -9.09 18.14 2.16
N ALA A 218 -7.95 17.56 1.79
CA ALA A 218 -7.75 16.95 0.47
C ALA A 218 -8.70 15.77 0.21
N ARG A 219 -9.12 15.06 1.28
CA ARG A 219 -10.09 13.95 1.22
C ARG A 219 -11.52 14.42 0.99
N THR A 220 -11.98 15.41 1.75
CA THR A 220 -13.37 15.89 1.68
C THR A 220 -13.60 16.85 0.52
N GLY A 221 -12.54 17.43 -0.04
CA GLY A 221 -12.66 18.57 -0.95
C GLY A 221 -13.16 19.84 -0.22
N GLU A 222 -13.17 19.80 1.11
CA GLU A 222 -13.75 20.81 1.99
C GLU A 222 -12.62 21.55 2.74
N GLN A 223 -12.81 22.85 2.93
CA GLN A 223 -11.79 23.76 3.47
C GLN A 223 -11.42 23.42 4.93
N PRO A 224 -10.15 23.59 5.35
CA PRO A 224 -9.82 23.58 6.78
C PRO A 224 -10.46 24.81 7.46
N SER A 225 -11.43 24.58 8.34
CA SER A 225 -11.99 25.61 9.22
C SER A 225 -11.03 25.89 10.38
N GLY A 226 -10.25 26.97 10.30
CA GLY A 226 -9.60 27.61 11.45
C GLY A 226 -8.24 27.06 11.91
N GLU A 227 -7.36 28.01 12.28
CA GLU A 227 -5.97 27.94 12.80
C GLU A 227 -4.91 27.23 11.92
N GLY A 228 -4.08 28.08 11.28
CA GLY A 228 -3.06 27.69 10.30
C GLY A 228 -3.14 28.43 8.96
N ARG A 229 -4.00 29.46 8.85
CA ARG A 229 -4.16 30.27 7.63
C ARG A 229 -2.84 31.03 7.34
N PRO A 230 -2.14 30.78 6.22
CA PRO A 230 -1.02 31.65 5.84
C PRO A 230 -1.55 33.07 5.63
N LYS A 231 -0.93 34.05 6.30
CA LYS A 231 -1.25 35.48 6.12
C LYS A 231 -0.99 35.84 4.65
N PRO A 232 -1.94 36.48 3.95
CA PRO A 232 -1.68 36.95 2.60
C PRO A 232 -0.54 37.99 2.62
N PRO A 233 0.32 38.02 1.60
CA PRO A 233 1.30 39.09 1.45
C PRO A 233 0.56 40.42 1.38
N ARG A 234 1.08 41.45 2.06
CA ARG A 234 0.40 42.72 2.32
C ARG A 234 0.00 43.53 1.08
N ASN A 235 0.39 43.13 -0.14
CA ASN A 235 0.22 43.93 -1.36
C ASN A 235 -0.40 43.15 -2.55
N SER A 236 -1.54 42.48 -2.39
CA SER A 236 -2.29 41.99 -3.56
C SER A 236 -3.80 42.11 -3.39
N THR A 237 -4.40 42.95 -4.23
CA THR A 237 -5.83 43.11 -4.47
C THR A 237 -6.45 41.93 -5.24
N GLN A 238 -5.95 40.71 -5.04
CA GLN A 238 -6.56 39.52 -5.62
C GLN A 238 -7.67 39.00 -4.70
N THR A 239 -8.87 38.90 -5.27
CA THR A 239 -10.09 38.39 -4.65
C THR A 239 -9.83 37.08 -3.90
N VAL A 240 -10.34 36.99 -2.67
CA VAL A 240 -10.12 35.87 -1.73
C VAL A 240 -10.40 34.48 -2.35
N GLY A 241 -11.23 34.40 -3.39
CA GLY A 241 -11.49 33.18 -4.16
C GLY A 241 -10.32 32.63 -4.99
N SER A 242 -9.47 33.49 -5.58
CA SER A 242 -8.32 33.04 -6.39
C SER A 242 -7.20 32.47 -5.53
N ALA A 243 -6.91 33.10 -4.39
CA ALA A 243 -5.89 32.60 -3.45
C ALA A 243 -6.28 31.24 -2.84
N LEU A 244 -7.58 31.00 -2.63
CA LEU A 244 -8.11 29.73 -2.11
C LEU A 244 -8.08 28.61 -3.17
N GLY A 245 -8.33 28.92 -4.45
CA GLY A 245 -8.15 27.99 -5.56
C GLY A 245 -6.68 27.57 -5.75
N SER A 246 -5.74 28.50 -5.58
CA SER A 246 -4.31 28.23 -5.63
C SER A 246 -3.85 27.30 -4.49
N LEU A 247 -4.39 27.45 -3.27
CA LEU A 247 -4.07 26.58 -2.13
C LEU A 247 -4.66 25.17 -2.26
N LEU A 248 -5.88 25.03 -2.82
CA LEU A 248 -6.44 23.71 -3.12
C LEU A 248 -5.66 22.98 -4.22
N GLY A 249 -5.13 23.71 -5.21
CA GLY A 249 -4.27 23.17 -6.27
C GLY A 249 -2.99 22.51 -5.75
N ILE A 250 -2.47 22.95 -4.61
CA ILE A 250 -1.29 22.35 -3.94
C ILE A 250 -1.60 20.96 -3.40
N PHE A 251 -2.83 20.71 -2.92
CA PHE A 251 -3.21 19.44 -2.28
C PHE A 251 -3.92 18.49 -3.23
N ARG A 252 -4.67 19.03 -4.19
CA ARG A 252 -5.40 18.27 -5.18
C ARG A 252 -5.48 19.03 -6.48
N LEU A 253 -4.83 18.48 -7.49
CA LEU A 253 -4.96 18.97 -8.84
C LEU A 253 -6.38 18.68 -9.34
N PRO A 254 -7.16 19.70 -9.73
CA PRO A 254 -8.52 19.50 -10.20
C PRO A 254 -8.53 18.79 -11.55
N ALA A 255 -9.60 18.04 -11.82
CA ALA A 255 -9.82 17.47 -13.14
C ALA A 255 -9.93 18.60 -14.18
N LEU A 256 -9.29 18.42 -15.34
CA LEU A 256 -9.48 19.33 -16.47
C LEU A 256 -10.60 18.75 -17.34
N ASN A 257 -11.71 19.46 -17.48
CA ASN A 257 -12.84 19.03 -18.33
C ASN A 257 -12.57 19.23 -19.84
N ARG A 258 -11.33 19.54 -20.21
CA ARG A 258 -10.85 19.74 -21.59
C ARG A 258 -9.56 18.96 -21.82
N PRO A 259 -9.21 18.60 -23.07
CA PRO A 259 -7.90 18.04 -23.39
C PRO A 259 -6.81 18.97 -22.84
N ALA A 260 -5.93 18.42 -22.00
CA ALA A 260 -4.86 19.20 -21.38
C ALA A 260 -3.89 19.70 -22.47
N SER A 261 -3.55 20.99 -22.41
CA SER A 261 -2.49 21.59 -23.23
C SER A 261 -1.17 21.64 -22.45
N PRO A 262 0.01 21.72 -23.12
CA PRO A 262 1.31 21.77 -22.44
C PRO A 262 1.52 22.92 -21.43
N GLY A 263 0.60 23.89 -21.36
CA GLY A 263 0.62 25.01 -20.41
C GLY A 263 -0.35 24.88 -19.23
N ASP A 264 -1.13 23.80 -19.14
CA ASP A 264 -2.02 23.53 -17.99
C ASP A 264 -1.28 22.87 -16.81
N ASP A 265 0.06 22.75 -16.91
CA ASP A 265 0.93 22.12 -15.94
C ASP A 265 1.36 23.13 -14.86
N PHE A 266 0.76 23.02 -13.67
CA PHE A 266 1.33 23.62 -12.47
C PHE A 266 2.46 22.70 -11.97
N ASP A 267 3.70 23.05 -12.32
CA ASP A 267 4.89 22.51 -11.67
C ASP A 267 5.00 23.09 -10.25
N ASP A 268 5.35 22.24 -9.28
CA ASP A 268 5.61 22.58 -7.87
C ASP A 268 6.97 23.30 -7.68
N ASP A 269 7.34 24.19 -8.61
CA ASP A 269 8.56 25.01 -8.56
C ASP A 269 8.19 26.47 -8.23
N PRO A 270 8.62 27.04 -7.09
CA PRO A 270 8.16 28.35 -6.62
C PRO A 270 8.85 29.54 -7.33
N THR A 271 9.34 29.37 -8.56
CA THR A 271 9.96 30.47 -9.30
C THR A 271 8.91 31.26 -10.11
N PRO A 272 8.77 32.58 -9.92
CA PRO A 272 7.83 33.38 -10.68
C PRO A 272 8.29 33.46 -12.14
N ARG A 273 7.48 32.95 -13.08
CA ARG A 273 7.69 33.19 -14.51
C ARG A 273 6.97 34.48 -14.93
N PRO A 274 7.61 35.38 -15.71
CA PRO A 274 6.97 36.60 -16.18
C PRO A 274 5.77 36.31 -17.11
N THR A 275 4.65 36.99 -16.87
CA THR A 275 3.44 36.94 -17.69
C THR A 275 3.63 37.76 -18.98
N ALA A 276 3.67 37.08 -20.13
CA ALA A 276 3.53 37.71 -21.43
C ALA A 276 2.05 37.68 -21.90
N PRO A 277 1.58 38.65 -22.70
CA PRO A 277 0.17 38.74 -23.09
C PRO A 277 -0.22 37.62 -24.05
N THR A 278 -1.36 36.99 -23.80
CA THR A 278 -1.88 35.87 -24.60
C THR A 278 -2.65 36.39 -25.82
N LYS A 279 -2.14 36.17 -27.04
CA LYS A 279 -2.94 36.33 -28.27
C LYS A 279 -3.94 35.17 -28.43
N PRO A 280 -5.16 35.38 -28.94
CA PRO A 280 -6.08 34.29 -29.26
C PRO A 280 -5.51 33.48 -30.43
N ARG A 281 -5.37 32.16 -30.25
CA ARG A 281 -4.86 31.25 -31.29
C ARG A 281 -6.04 30.53 -31.99
N PRO A 282 -6.01 30.34 -33.32
CA PRO A 282 -7.10 29.72 -34.07
C PRO A 282 -7.35 28.26 -33.66
N THR A 283 -8.61 27.84 -33.65
CA THR A 283 -9.13 26.57 -33.10
C THR A 283 -9.18 25.39 -34.09
N THR A 284 -8.28 25.31 -35.07
CA THR A 284 -8.26 24.23 -36.07
C THR A 284 -6.87 23.61 -36.26
N GLY A 285 -6.35 23.01 -35.19
CA GLY A 285 -5.25 22.04 -35.28
C GLY A 285 -5.78 20.60 -35.17
N PRO A 286 -5.02 19.58 -35.60
CA PRO A 286 -5.40 18.18 -35.43
C PRO A 286 -5.74 17.91 -33.96
N ARG A 287 -6.91 17.29 -33.68
CA ARG A 287 -7.33 16.96 -32.32
C ARG A 287 -6.21 16.19 -31.64
N SER A 288 -5.61 16.78 -30.60
CA SER A 288 -4.62 16.08 -29.80
C SER A 288 -5.33 14.92 -29.08
N HIS A 289 -4.88 13.69 -29.32
CA HIS A 289 -5.43 12.49 -28.67
C HIS A 289 -4.96 12.39 -27.21
N ILE A 290 -5.24 13.43 -26.43
CA ILE A 290 -4.88 13.57 -25.02
C ILE A 290 -6.18 13.47 -24.23
N GLY A 291 -6.30 12.44 -23.39
CA GLY A 291 -7.45 12.32 -22.51
C GLY A 291 -7.51 13.46 -21.48
N PRO A 292 -8.70 13.78 -20.94
CA PRO A 292 -8.83 14.78 -19.87
C PRO A 292 -7.98 14.41 -18.66
N ARG A 293 -7.27 15.38 -18.08
CA ARG A 293 -6.48 15.14 -16.87
C ARG A 293 -7.43 14.80 -15.72
N PRO A 294 -7.30 13.62 -15.07
CA PRO A 294 -8.11 13.31 -13.90
C PRO A 294 -7.71 14.19 -12.71
N ALA A 295 -8.58 14.27 -11.70
CA ALA A 295 -8.16 14.85 -10.43
C ALA A 295 -7.08 13.97 -9.78
N ILE A 296 -6.04 14.59 -9.25
CA ILE A 296 -4.89 13.91 -8.63
C ILE A 296 -4.64 14.53 -7.26
N VAL A 297 -4.66 13.71 -6.20
CA VAL A 297 -4.20 14.12 -4.87
C VAL A 297 -2.67 14.15 -4.90
N THR A 298 -2.09 15.32 -4.64
CA THR A 298 -0.65 15.53 -4.69
C THR A 298 0.03 14.89 -3.47
N ARG A 299 1.36 14.85 -3.50
CA ARG A 299 2.18 14.46 -2.35
C ARG A 299 1.86 15.25 -1.08
N ALA A 300 1.72 16.56 -1.19
CA ALA A 300 1.25 17.40 -0.08
C ALA A 300 -0.16 16.99 0.38
N GLY A 301 -1.06 16.66 -0.55
CA GLY A 301 -2.45 16.29 -0.27
C GLY A 301 -2.62 14.99 0.51
N TRP A 302 -1.77 14.00 0.31
CA TRP A 302 -1.79 12.76 1.11
C TRP A 302 -0.81 12.76 2.30
N GLY A 303 -0.06 13.86 2.46
CA GLY A 303 0.82 14.09 3.61
C GLY A 303 2.17 13.41 3.48
N ALA A 304 2.77 13.42 2.29
CA ALA A 304 4.12 12.92 2.07
C ALA A 304 5.14 13.71 2.91
N ASP A 305 6.02 12.99 3.61
CA ASP A 305 7.19 13.61 4.24
C ASP A 305 8.32 13.71 3.22
N GLU A 306 8.40 14.86 2.54
CA GLU A 306 9.41 15.14 1.51
C GLU A 306 10.86 15.04 2.01
N LYS A 307 11.09 15.03 3.32
CA LYS A 307 12.43 14.84 3.91
C LYS A 307 12.93 13.40 3.80
N LEU A 308 12.05 12.43 3.51
CA LEU A 308 12.44 11.03 3.38
C LEU A 308 13.15 10.76 2.05
N ARG A 309 12.62 11.28 0.94
CA ARG A 309 13.17 11.01 -0.39
C ARG A 309 14.46 11.76 -0.64
N GLU A 310 15.18 11.30 -1.66
CA GLU A 310 16.24 12.10 -2.26
C GLU A 310 15.73 13.36 -2.96
N ARG A 311 16.58 14.38 -3.00
CA ARG A 311 16.25 15.69 -3.58
C ARG A 311 16.17 15.67 -5.10
N LYS A 312 17.01 14.88 -5.77
CA LYS A 312 17.18 14.90 -7.23
C LYS A 312 16.26 13.91 -7.94
N PHE A 313 15.49 14.42 -8.92
CA PHE A 313 14.66 13.59 -9.79
C PHE A 313 15.48 12.93 -10.90
N ALA A 314 15.10 11.70 -11.26
CA ALA A 314 15.62 11.00 -12.42
C ALA A 314 14.53 10.99 -13.50
N TYR A 315 14.79 11.58 -14.66
CA TYR A 315 13.85 11.61 -15.78
C TYR A 315 14.28 10.67 -16.91
N THR A 316 13.29 10.11 -17.59
CA THR A 316 13.46 9.34 -18.82
C THR A 316 13.08 10.19 -20.03
N LYS A 317 13.15 9.65 -21.25
CA LYS A 317 12.88 10.44 -22.45
C LYS A 317 11.38 10.70 -22.68
N ARG A 318 10.54 9.70 -22.41
CA ARG A 318 9.08 9.73 -22.66
C ARG A 318 8.40 8.57 -21.94
N VAL A 319 7.08 8.61 -21.72
CA VAL A 319 6.32 7.45 -21.25
C VAL A 319 5.75 6.69 -22.44
N ARG A 320 6.13 5.42 -22.60
CA ARG A 320 5.69 4.54 -23.71
C ARG A 320 4.74 3.45 -23.28
N ALA A 321 4.75 3.11 -21.99
CA ALA A 321 3.89 2.10 -21.39
C ALA A 321 3.50 2.50 -19.97
N ALA A 322 2.35 2.03 -19.53
CA ALA A 322 1.91 2.02 -18.15
C ALA A 322 1.91 0.57 -17.65
N PHE A 323 2.68 0.29 -16.60
CA PHE A 323 2.61 -0.98 -15.88
C PHE A 323 1.64 -0.85 -14.72
N VAL A 324 0.59 -1.66 -14.75
CA VAL A 324 -0.41 -1.76 -13.69
C VAL A 324 0.02 -2.83 -12.70
N HIS A 325 0.02 -2.42 -11.43
CA HIS A 325 0.38 -3.17 -10.25
C HIS A 325 -0.79 -3.28 -9.30
N HIS A 326 -0.75 -4.27 -8.41
CA HIS A 326 -1.39 -4.13 -7.11
C HIS A 326 -0.34 -3.72 -6.08
N SER A 327 -0.72 -3.22 -4.91
CA SER A 327 0.24 -2.96 -3.83
C SER A 327 0.52 -4.18 -2.96
N ALA A 328 -0.28 -5.25 -3.09
CA ALA A 328 -0.32 -6.43 -2.24
C ALA A 328 -0.55 -6.14 -0.73
N THR A 329 -1.00 -4.92 -0.39
CA THR A 329 -1.18 -4.49 1.00
C THR A 329 -2.41 -5.07 1.71
N GLY A 330 -3.18 -5.95 1.05
CA GLY A 330 -4.49 -6.38 1.51
C GLY A 330 -5.58 -5.32 1.28
N ASN A 331 -6.84 -5.73 1.47
CA ASN A 331 -8.03 -4.96 1.05
C ASN A 331 -8.83 -4.32 2.20
N ASN A 332 -8.38 -4.53 3.45
CA ASN A 332 -9.14 -4.22 4.67
C ASN A 332 -9.06 -2.75 5.11
N TYR A 333 -8.26 -1.90 4.44
CA TYR A 333 -8.24 -0.47 4.71
C TYR A 333 -9.58 0.20 4.30
N ARG A 334 -10.01 1.22 5.02
CA ARG A 334 -11.11 2.12 4.60
C ARG A 334 -10.57 3.19 3.65
N CYS A 335 -11.36 3.71 2.72
CA CYS A 335 -10.86 4.77 1.81
C CYS A 335 -10.32 6.01 2.54
N ALA A 336 -10.90 6.35 3.70
CA ALA A 336 -10.36 7.40 4.57
C ALA A 336 -8.93 7.13 5.08
N GLN A 337 -8.52 5.86 5.15
CA GLN A 337 -7.17 5.44 5.54
C GLN A 337 -6.20 5.37 4.35
N ALA A 338 -6.65 5.56 3.10
CA ALA A 338 -5.76 5.45 1.94
C ALA A 338 -4.51 6.36 2.06
N PRO A 339 -4.60 7.64 2.49
CA PRO A 339 -3.40 8.45 2.73
C PRO A 339 -2.43 7.84 3.76
N SER A 340 -2.94 7.18 4.80
CA SER A 340 -2.09 6.48 5.78
C SER A 340 -1.41 5.25 5.16
N VAL A 341 -2.12 4.49 4.33
CA VAL A 341 -1.54 3.37 3.57
C VAL A 341 -0.42 3.90 2.67
N LEU A 342 -0.65 4.99 1.94
CA LEU A 342 0.36 5.64 1.09
C LEU A 342 1.61 6.06 1.87
N ARG A 343 1.45 6.75 3.00
CA ARG A 343 2.58 7.14 3.86
C ARG A 343 3.34 5.93 4.40
N GLY A 344 2.63 4.85 4.73
CA GLY A 344 3.22 3.58 5.15
C GLY A 344 4.08 2.95 4.04
N ILE A 345 3.53 2.79 2.83
CA ILE A 345 4.27 2.27 1.66
C ILE A 345 5.47 3.17 1.34
N TYR A 346 5.27 4.49 1.33
CA TYR A 346 6.33 5.45 1.04
C TYR A 346 7.50 5.31 2.01
N ARG A 347 7.20 5.28 3.31
CA ARG A 347 8.18 5.11 4.37
C ARG A 347 8.86 3.74 4.29
N TYR A 348 8.12 2.67 3.98
CA TYR A 348 8.69 1.35 3.79
C TYR A 348 9.68 1.32 2.63
N HIS A 349 9.31 1.80 1.45
CA HIS A 349 10.21 1.88 0.30
C HIS A 349 11.50 2.65 0.62
N VAL A 350 11.39 3.80 1.29
CA VAL A 350 12.57 4.65 1.55
C VAL A 350 13.40 4.18 2.74
N LYS A 351 12.77 3.95 3.90
CA LYS A 351 13.50 3.70 5.16
C LYS A 351 13.82 2.23 5.37
N SER A 352 12.99 1.33 4.88
CA SER A 352 13.17 -0.10 5.01
C SER A 352 13.91 -0.67 3.80
N SER A 353 13.35 -0.52 2.59
CA SER A 353 13.95 -1.04 1.35
C SER A 353 15.12 -0.20 0.82
N GLY A 354 15.30 1.03 1.31
CA GLY A 354 16.43 1.89 0.96
C GLY A 354 16.31 2.57 -0.40
N TRP A 355 15.10 2.69 -0.95
CA TRP A 355 14.85 3.32 -2.25
C TRP A 355 14.89 4.84 -2.17
N ARG A 356 15.13 5.49 -3.31
CA ARG A 356 15.28 6.95 -3.40
C ARG A 356 13.97 7.71 -3.13
N ASP A 357 12.82 7.08 -3.40
CA ASP A 357 11.46 7.60 -3.22
C ASP A 357 10.45 6.44 -3.37
N MET A 358 9.14 6.72 -3.36
CA MET A 358 8.08 5.82 -3.77
C MET A 358 8.38 5.15 -5.13
N GLY A 359 8.30 3.82 -5.23
CA GLY A 359 8.60 3.10 -6.48
C GLY A 359 7.60 3.37 -7.61
N TYR A 360 6.31 3.52 -7.28
CA TYR A 360 5.25 3.77 -8.27
C TYR A 360 5.11 5.26 -8.60
N ASN A 361 4.82 5.58 -9.87
CA ASN A 361 4.53 6.95 -10.28
C ASN A 361 3.17 7.43 -9.76
N PHE A 362 2.19 6.54 -9.73
CA PHE A 362 0.85 6.82 -9.22
C PHE A 362 0.31 5.66 -8.40
N LEU A 363 -0.58 5.98 -7.45
CA LEU A 363 -1.34 4.99 -6.70
C LEU A 363 -2.83 5.27 -6.82
N ILE A 364 -3.65 4.22 -6.79
CA ILE A 364 -5.11 4.32 -6.94
C ILE A 364 -5.77 3.51 -5.83
N ASP A 365 -6.61 4.15 -5.02
CA ASP A 365 -7.38 3.44 -3.98
C ASP A 365 -8.62 2.72 -4.56
N LYS A 366 -9.26 1.89 -3.73
CA LYS A 366 -10.49 1.17 -4.11
C LYS A 366 -11.70 2.09 -4.31
N CYS A 367 -11.62 3.36 -3.91
CA CYS A 367 -12.63 4.38 -4.18
C CYS A 367 -12.37 5.14 -5.49
N GLY A 368 -11.29 4.83 -6.22
CA GLY A 368 -10.94 5.47 -7.48
C GLY A 368 -10.21 6.81 -7.35
N THR A 369 -9.73 7.16 -6.15
CA THR A 369 -8.88 8.33 -5.94
C THR A 369 -7.50 8.06 -6.54
N ILE A 370 -7.01 8.99 -7.35
CA ILE A 370 -5.66 8.92 -7.95
C ILE A 370 -4.73 9.79 -7.10
N TYR A 371 -3.59 9.23 -6.72
CA TYR A 371 -2.56 9.88 -5.93
C TYR A 371 -1.26 9.96 -6.71
N GLU A 372 -0.57 11.09 -6.59
CA GLU A 372 0.82 11.22 -7.00
C GLU A 372 1.71 10.33 -6.12
N GLY A 373 2.50 9.46 -6.74
CA GLY A 373 3.51 8.64 -6.07
C GLY A 373 4.88 9.29 -6.15
N ARG A 374 5.72 8.81 -7.08
CA ARG A 374 7.07 9.31 -7.36
C ARG A 374 7.09 10.82 -7.63
N ALA A 375 7.86 11.56 -6.84
CA ALA A 375 7.93 13.02 -6.88
C ALA A 375 8.45 13.54 -8.23
N GLY A 376 7.89 14.68 -8.66
CA GLY A 376 8.26 15.34 -9.93
C GLY A 376 7.65 14.67 -11.17
N GLY A 377 6.78 13.67 -11.00
CA GLY A 377 6.31 12.78 -12.06
C GLY A 377 4.97 13.09 -12.69
N VAL A 378 4.17 14.00 -12.13
CA VAL A 378 2.75 14.15 -12.53
C VAL A 378 2.63 14.38 -14.03
N ALA A 379 3.24 15.43 -14.58
CA ALA A 379 3.26 15.69 -16.03
C ALA A 379 4.54 15.17 -16.72
N LYS A 380 5.64 14.95 -15.99
CA LYS A 380 6.96 14.56 -16.55
C LYS A 380 7.24 13.04 -16.51
N PRO A 381 8.16 12.52 -17.35
CA PRO A 381 8.44 11.08 -17.42
C PRO A 381 9.48 10.66 -16.36
N VAL A 382 9.16 10.87 -15.08
CA VAL A 382 10.05 10.50 -13.96
C VAL A 382 10.22 8.98 -13.90
N MET A 383 11.46 8.52 -13.72
CA MET A 383 11.80 7.11 -13.55
C MET A 383 11.29 6.63 -12.18
N GLY A 384 10.55 5.52 -12.18
CA GLY A 384 10.15 4.82 -10.97
C GLY A 384 11.08 3.66 -10.61
N ALA A 385 10.63 2.83 -9.67
CA ALA A 385 11.28 1.60 -9.22
C ALA A 385 10.21 0.50 -9.00
N HIS A 386 9.33 0.33 -9.98
CA HIS A 386 8.12 -0.48 -9.92
C HIS A 386 8.15 -1.68 -10.85
N THR A 387 9.05 -1.79 -11.82
CA THR A 387 9.06 -2.94 -12.73
C THR A 387 10.49 -3.17 -13.13
N ARG A 388 11.16 -4.06 -12.41
CA ARG A 388 12.58 -4.35 -12.63
C ARG A 388 12.82 -4.72 -14.09
N GLY A 389 13.72 -3.98 -14.73
CA GLY A 389 14.04 -4.08 -16.15
C GLY A 389 13.21 -3.15 -17.06
N PHE A 390 12.11 -2.57 -16.60
CA PHE A 390 11.26 -1.67 -17.40
C PHE A 390 10.89 -0.37 -16.69
N ASN A 391 11.62 0.00 -15.63
CA ASN A 391 11.47 1.29 -14.94
C ASN A 391 11.70 2.51 -15.85
N GLY A 392 12.50 2.35 -16.90
CA GLY A 392 12.79 3.38 -17.90
C GLY A 392 11.72 3.49 -19.00
N ASN A 393 11.36 4.72 -19.37
CA ASN A 393 10.36 5.07 -20.40
C ASN A 393 8.97 4.46 -20.18
N SER A 394 8.61 4.23 -18.92
CA SER A 394 7.30 3.74 -18.52
C SER A 394 6.82 4.52 -17.29
N MET A 395 5.59 4.25 -16.87
CA MET A 395 5.09 4.64 -15.55
C MET A 395 4.50 3.44 -14.83
N GLY A 396 4.65 3.40 -13.51
CA GLY A 396 4.02 2.40 -12.64
C GLY A 396 2.77 2.96 -11.96
N ILE A 397 1.67 2.20 -12.01
CA ILE A 397 0.43 2.50 -11.31
C ILE A 397 0.13 1.36 -10.34
N ALA A 398 0.19 1.62 -9.03
CA ALA A 398 -0.23 0.64 -8.02
C ALA A 398 -1.68 0.85 -7.61
N VAL A 399 -2.54 -0.14 -7.87
CA VAL A 399 -3.89 -0.19 -7.32
C VAL A 399 -3.78 -0.77 -5.90
N LEU A 400 -4.19 0.01 -4.90
CA LEU A 400 -4.07 -0.38 -3.49
C LEU A 400 -4.98 -1.57 -3.18
N GLY A 401 -4.36 -2.71 -2.90
CA GLY A 401 -5.04 -3.97 -2.60
C GLY A 401 -4.26 -5.19 -3.03
N SER A 402 -4.89 -6.36 -2.85
CA SER A 402 -4.43 -7.66 -3.34
C SER A 402 -5.54 -8.26 -4.21
N PHE A 403 -5.23 -8.63 -5.45
CA PHE A 403 -6.25 -8.95 -6.48
C PHE A 403 -6.01 -10.30 -7.18
N GLU A 404 -5.36 -11.25 -6.51
CA GLU A 404 -5.31 -12.65 -6.94
C GLU A 404 -6.74 -13.19 -6.99
N ASN A 405 -7.46 -13.00 -5.87
CA ASN A 405 -8.78 -13.58 -5.66
C ASN A 405 -9.88 -12.53 -5.48
N ALA A 406 -9.55 -11.33 -4.99
CA ALA A 406 -10.51 -10.24 -4.84
C ALA A 406 -10.69 -9.46 -6.14
N ASN A 407 -11.91 -9.05 -6.46
CA ASN A 407 -12.17 -8.19 -7.61
C ASN A 407 -11.77 -6.74 -7.30
N PRO A 408 -11.11 -6.02 -8.22
CA PRO A 408 -10.96 -4.57 -8.12
C PRO A 408 -12.33 -3.89 -8.26
N SER A 409 -12.50 -2.72 -7.64
CA SER A 409 -13.71 -1.93 -7.82
C SER A 409 -13.79 -1.34 -9.23
N ALA A 410 -15.00 -1.10 -9.72
CA ALA A 410 -15.18 -0.39 -10.99
C ALA A 410 -14.54 1.02 -10.95
N ALA A 411 -14.57 1.67 -9.79
CA ALA A 411 -13.96 2.98 -9.57
C ALA A 411 -12.44 2.95 -9.78
N SER A 412 -11.73 1.95 -9.24
CA SER A 412 -10.28 1.85 -9.42
C SER A 412 -9.88 1.52 -10.86
N VAL A 413 -10.63 0.63 -11.53
CA VAL A 413 -10.40 0.32 -12.97
C VAL A 413 -10.65 1.55 -13.84
N ASN A 414 -11.72 2.31 -13.57
CA ASN A 414 -12.01 3.55 -14.28
C ASN A 414 -10.94 4.62 -14.03
N ALA A 415 -10.38 4.69 -12.82
CA ALA A 415 -9.29 5.60 -12.50
C ALA A 415 -8.00 5.23 -13.28
N VAL A 416 -7.66 3.93 -13.40
CA VAL A 416 -6.57 3.47 -14.27
C VAL A 416 -6.79 3.96 -15.71
N ALA A 417 -8.01 3.80 -16.23
CA ALA A 417 -8.33 4.21 -17.60
C ALA A 417 -8.21 5.74 -17.79
N LYS A 418 -8.72 6.55 -16.85
CA LYS A 418 -8.62 8.02 -16.91
C LYS A 418 -7.16 8.49 -16.85
N LEU A 419 -6.38 7.94 -15.92
CA LEU A 419 -4.98 8.28 -15.75
C LEU A 419 -4.15 7.91 -16.98
N THR A 420 -4.35 6.70 -17.52
CA THR A 420 -3.62 6.24 -18.70
C THR A 420 -4.04 6.97 -19.96
N ALA A 421 -5.32 7.32 -20.14
CA ALA A 421 -5.79 8.15 -21.26
C ALA A 421 -5.05 9.50 -21.32
N TRP A 422 -4.92 10.17 -20.17
CA TRP A 422 -4.21 11.44 -20.06
C TRP A 422 -2.70 11.26 -20.23
N LYS A 423 -2.05 10.49 -19.35
CA LYS A 423 -0.59 10.44 -19.26
C LYS A 423 0.08 9.80 -20.48
N LEU A 424 -0.52 8.77 -21.09
CA LEU A 424 -0.04 8.21 -22.36
C LEU A 424 -0.34 9.17 -23.53
N GLY A 425 -1.44 9.90 -23.45
CA GLY A 425 -1.83 10.92 -24.42
C GLY A 425 -0.82 12.06 -24.54
N LEU A 426 -0.24 12.50 -23.41
CA LEU A 426 0.85 13.50 -23.38
C LEU A 426 2.05 13.12 -24.26
N TYR A 427 2.23 11.83 -24.56
CA TYR A 427 3.31 11.31 -25.40
C TYR A 427 2.80 10.66 -26.69
N GLY A 428 1.54 10.91 -27.06
CA GLY A 428 0.94 10.44 -28.32
C GLY A 428 0.71 8.93 -28.39
N VAL A 429 0.68 8.22 -27.26
CA VAL A 429 0.55 6.76 -27.21
C VAL A 429 -0.94 6.36 -27.17
N ASP A 430 -1.38 5.54 -28.14
CA ASP A 430 -2.69 4.87 -28.10
C ASP A 430 -2.69 3.78 -27.02
N PRO A 431 -3.61 3.82 -26.03
CA PRO A 431 -3.72 2.83 -24.96
C PRO A 431 -3.92 1.38 -25.42
N ARG A 432 -4.47 1.15 -26.61
CA ARG A 432 -4.69 -0.20 -27.18
C ARG A 432 -3.45 -0.75 -27.88
N ALA A 433 -2.50 0.11 -28.25
CA ALA A 433 -1.36 -0.28 -29.04
C ALA A 433 -0.39 -1.19 -28.27
N THR A 434 0.51 -1.84 -29.01
CA THR A 434 1.70 -2.47 -28.45
C THR A 434 2.93 -1.59 -28.65
N THR A 435 3.90 -1.70 -27.76
CA THR A 435 5.16 -0.96 -27.76
C THR A 435 6.32 -1.91 -27.48
N SER A 436 7.50 -1.63 -28.04
CA SER A 436 8.72 -2.40 -27.76
C SER A 436 9.59 -1.68 -26.73
N LEU A 437 9.81 -2.25 -25.55
CA LEU A 437 10.74 -1.71 -24.54
C LEU A 437 12.03 -2.54 -24.51
N VAL A 438 13.15 -1.92 -24.14
CA VAL A 438 14.43 -2.63 -23.92
C VAL A 438 14.56 -2.92 -22.44
N SER A 439 14.78 -4.18 -22.08
CA SER A 439 14.92 -4.60 -20.68
C SER A 439 16.24 -4.14 -20.08
N GLY A 440 16.20 -3.55 -18.89
CA GLY A 440 17.34 -3.30 -18.01
C GLY A 440 17.86 -4.56 -17.30
N GLY A 441 17.17 -5.70 -17.46
CA GLY A 441 17.46 -6.98 -16.83
C GLY A 441 16.47 -7.33 -15.72
N GLY A 442 15.98 -8.56 -15.75
CA GLY A 442 15.08 -9.15 -14.75
C GLY A 442 14.96 -10.66 -14.95
N ASN A 443 14.11 -11.33 -14.18
CA ASN A 443 13.96 -12.79 -14.22
C ASN A 443 13.21 -13.30 -15.47
N ARG A 444 12.46 -12.44 -16.16
CA ARG A 444 11.72 -12.78 -17.40
C ARG A 444 12.45 -12.35 -18.67
N PHE A 445 13.06 -11.17 -18.66
CA PHE A 445 13.74 -10.60 -19.82
C PHE A 445 15.18 -10.24 -19.47
N LYS A 446 16.15 -10.86 -20.17
CA LYS A 446 17.57 -10.54 -20.06
C LYS A 446 17.83 -9.08 -20.42
N LYS A 447 18.85 -8.48 -19.80
CA LYS A 447 19.28 -7.11 -20.12
C LYS A 447 19.56 -6.95 -21.61
N GLY A 448 19.11 -5.84 -22.21
CA GLY A 448 19.27 -5.54 -23.63
C GLY A 448 18.23 -6.19 -24.54
N SER A 449 17.46 -7.18 -24.07
CA SER A 449 16.40 -7.79 -24.87
C SER A 449 15.24 -6.82 -25.13
N ARG A 450 14.62 -6.94 -26.30
CA ARG A 450 13.41 -6.18 -26.66
C ARG A 450 12.16 -6.98 -26.29
N ALA A 451 11.32 -6.41 -25.43
CA ALA A 451 10.01 -6.97 -25.07
C ALA A 451 8.89 -6.22 -25.80
N LYS A 452 8.03 -6.96 -26.51
CA LYS A 452 6.78 -6.43 -27.07
C LYS A 452 5.70 -6.49 -26.01
N LEU A 453 5.20 -5.33 -25.60
CA LEU A 453 4.28 -5.16 -24.49
C LEU A 453 3.08 -4.33 -24.94
N HIS A 454 1.95 -4.42 -24.23
CA HIS A 454 0.86 -3.47 -24.43
C HIS A 454 1.22 -2.10 -23.86
N ALA A 455 0.67 -1.02 -24.44
CA ALA A 455 0.82 0.32 -23.87
C ALA A 455 0.26 0.42 -22.45
N ILE A 456 -0.76 -0.39 -22.11
CA ILE A 456 -1.15 -0.69 -20.73
C ILE A 456 -0.92 -2.18 -20.47
N SER A 457 0.13 -2.49 -19.72
CA SER A 457 0.55 -3.85 -19.39
C SER A 457 0.38 -4.12 -17.90
N GLY A 458 0.19 -5.37 -17.51
CA GLY A 458 0.33 -5.78 -16.11
C GLY A 458 1.80 -5.99 -15.76
N HIS A 459 2.16 -5.94 -14.48
CA HIS A 459 3.54 -6.24 -14.06
C HIS A 459 4.04 -7.59 -14.60
N ARG A 460 3.22 -8.64 -14.49
CA ARG A 460 3.49 -9.99 -15.01
C ARG A 460 3.85 -10.07 -16.50
N ASP A 461 3.52 -9.06 -17.30
CA ASP A 461 3.90 -9.04 -18.71
C ASP A 461 5.39 -8.76 -18.88
N GLY A 462 5.98 -7.96 -17.98
CA GLY A 462 7.38 -7.54 -17.97
C GLY A 462 8.28 -8.30 -16.97
N PHE A 463 7.71 -8.95 -15.96
CA PHE A 463 8.45 -9.66 -14.91
C PHE A 463 7.75 -10.97 -14.54
N ASN A 464 8.47 -11.98 -14.05
CA ASN A 464 7.84 -13.23 -13.58
C ASN A 464 7.30 -13.01 -12.16
N THR A 465 6.04 -12.60 -12.07
CA THR A 465 5.34 -12.25 -10.83
C THR A 465 3.84 -12.52 -10.96
N GLN A 466 3.15 -12.65 -9.82
CA GLN A 466 1.69 -12.67 -9.78
C GLN A 466 1.06 -11.27 -9.86
N CYS A 467 1.81 -10.19 -9.65
CA CYS A 467 1.31 -8.82 -9.77
C CYS A 467 0.81 -8.55 -11.22
N PRO A 468 -0.35 -7.88 -11.44
CA PRO A 468 -1.22 -7.18 -10.48
C PRO A 468 -2.33 -8.05 -9.85
N GLY A 469 -2.18 -9.37 -9.85
CA GLY A 469 -3.21 -10.32 -9.46
C GLY A 469 -4.18 -10.62 -10.61
N ASP A 470 -4.71 -11.84 -10.64
CA ASP A 470 -5.49 -12.35 -11.77
C ASP A 470 -6.76 -11.55 -12.05
N ARG A 471 -7.42 -11.07 -10.99
CA ARG A 471 -8.71 -10.37 -11.10
C ARG A 471 -8.53 -8.96 -11.65
N LEU A 472 -7.45 -8.26 -11.28
CA LEU A 472 -7.12 -6.95 -11.85
C LEU A 472 -6.51 -7.08 -13.25
N TYR A 473 -5.66 -8.08 -13.49
CA TYR A 473 -5.08 -8.33 -14.81
C TYR A 473 -6.14 -8.55 -15.90
N ARG A 474 -7.21 -9.32 -15.59
CA ARG A 474 -8.35 -9.52 -16.49
C ARG A 474 -9.09 -8.23 -16.87
N LYS A 475 -8.94 -7.14 -16.12
CA LYS A 475 -9.58 -5.84 -16.40
C LYS A 475 -8.74 -4.93 -17.30
N LEU A 476 -7.50 -5.30 -17.65
CA LEU A 476 -6.62 -4.43 -18.42
C LEU A 476 -7.13 -4.20 -19.86
N SER A 477 -7.79 -5.17 -20.49
CA SER A 477 -8.43 -4.96 -21.79
C SER A 477 -9.52 -3.88 -21.73
N THR A 478 -10.38 -3.92 -20.70
CA THR A 478 -11.39 -2.89 -20.44
C THR A 478 -10.77 -1.52 -20.20
N ALA A 479 -9.67 -1.46 -19.44
CA ALA A 479 -8.94 -0.22 -19.19
C ALA A 479 -8.37 0.38 -20.48
N ARG A 480 -7.77 -0.44 -21.37
CA ARG A 480 -7.26 -0.01 -22.68
C ARG A 480 -8.35 0.59 -23.55
N SER A 481 -9.47 -0.12 -23.73
CA SER A 481 -10.58 0.35 -24.57
C SER A 481 -11.21 1.63 -24.01
N THR A 482 -11.36 1.72 -22.69
CA THR A 482 -11.90 2.93 -22.04
C THR A 482 -10.94 4.10 -22.15
N ALA A 483 -9.64 3.88 -21.97
CA ALA A 483 -8.64 4.93 -22.10
C ALA A 483 -8.55 5.46 -23.53
N ALA A 484 -8.61 4.59 -24.54
CA ALA A 484 -8.63 5.00 -25.95
C ALA A 484 -9.88 5.85 -26.28
N ARG A 485 -11.06 5.45 -25.79
CA ARG A 485 -12.28 6.26 -25.93
C ARG A 485 -12.12 7.63 -25.29
N LEU A 486 -11.51 7.72 -24.11
CA LEU A 486 -11.23 8.99 -23.42
C LEU A 486 -10.20 9.86 -24.16
N GLN A 487 -9.33 9.28 -24.99
CA GLN A 487 -8.46 10.01 -25.93
C GLN A 487 -9.17 10.42 -27.24
N GLY A 488 -10.44 10.08 -27.42
CA GLY A 488 -11.20 10.32 -28.65
C GLY A 488 -10.73 9.45 -29.82
N ARG A 489 -10.40 8.17 -29.57
CA ARG A 489 -9.93 7.16 -30.55
C ARG A 489 -10.83 5.93 -30.64
#